data_AF-A0A429BT10-F1
#
_entry.id   AF-A0A429BT10-F1
#
_cell.length_a   1.000
_cell.length_b   1.000
_cell.length_c   1.000
_cell.angle_alpha   90.00
_cell.angle_beta   90.00
_cell.angle_gamma   90.00
#
_symmetry.space_group_name_H-M   'P 1'
#
loop_
_entity.id
_entity.type
_entity.pdbx_description
1 polymer ?
#
loop_
_entity_poly.entity_id
_entity_poly.type
_entity_poly.pdbx_seq_one_letter_code
_entity_poly.pdbx_strand_id
1 'polypeptide(L)'
;MKRVIITGGVAALGLAASVAPVPASASAQASVTVVASKLDGPRGLTFGPDGALYVAESGSGGKIKCATVPAEPGGEASKVCLGLTGKISKLADGKLTTVIKDLPSAGSDGLGTGPHDVAFAADGSMLVPIGLGGDGKLRAKLGPKGRTLGTLLKIKDGTSSVMGDLLAFEVKHNPDKKDKGSTIDSYPFAVVPTPQGGALVTDVGANDVLQVSASGKVTLRAVFHARKVAAPAMLKLPKGSKVPMQSVPMGIAAAPDGSYYVAEHAGFPQPDGVARVFRLAGKKAETAVKGFTTAVDVAFDGSGRLLVLGSVGPVPSDHQPRTSLYRIEADGKRTELLKPGTLTVPLGMAVAADGSVYVSNKGFTTGKGEIVRVELPS
;
A
#
# COMPACT_ATOMS: atom_id res chain seq x y z
N MET A 1 80.71 6.30 3.19
CA MET A 1 81.65 7.33 3.70
C MET A 1 81.05 7.96 4.97
N LYS A 2 81.84 8.56 5.87
CA LYS A 2 81.35 9.16 7.13
C LYS A 2 80.78 10.56 6.92
N ARG A 3 79.75 10.96 7.69
CA ARG A 3 79.62 12.29 8.31
C ARG A 3 78.62 12.28 9.49
N VAL A 4 78.85 13.18 10.45
CA VAL A 4 78.27 13.27 11.82
C VAL A 4 78.63 14.65 12.42
N ILE A 5 78.03 15.16 13.52
CA ILE A 5 76.99 14.58 14.37
C ILE A 5 75.59 15.12 13.97
N ILE A 6 74.80 15.98 14.66
CA ILE A 6 74.84 16.69 15.96
C ILE A 6 73.45 16.57 16.63
N THR A 7 73.41 16.61 17.97
CA THR A 7 72.21 16.54 18.83
C THR A 7 71.30 17.77 18.75
N GLY A 8 69.98 17.58 18.92
CA GLY A 8 69.02 18.64 19.19
C GLY A 8 67.81 18.13 19.99
N GLY A 9 67.87 18.23 21.33
CA GLY A 9 66.77 17.84 22.21
C GLY A 9 65.83 19.02 22.49
N VAL A 10 64.53 18.82 22.31
CA VAL A 10 63.49 19.77 22.73
C VAL A 10 62.44 19.01 23.54
N ALA A 11 62.30 19.36 24.82
CA ALA A 11 61.18 18.89 25.63
C ALA A 11 59.95 19.75 25.32
N ALA A 12 58.97 19.17 24.61
CA ALA A 12 57.65 19.77 24.41
C ALA A 12 56.64 19.02 25.28
N LEU A 13 55.83 19.75 26.05
CA LEU A 13 54.78 19.14 26.86
C LEU A 13 53.72 18.55 25.92
N GLY A 14 53.51 17.23 26.00
CA GLY A 14 52.41 16.57 25.32
C GLY A 14 51.08 16.98 25.95
N LEU A 15 50.38 17.94 25.35
CA LEU A 15 48.96 18.14 25.63
C LEU A 15 48.22 16.87 25.19
N ALA A 16 47.87 16.03 26.15
CA ALA A 16 46.92 14.95 25.95
C ALA A 16 45.55 15.56 25.64
N ALA A 17 45.26 15.75 24.35
CA ALA A 17 43.95 16.19 23.88
C ALA A 17 42.91 15.13 24.26
N SER A 18 42.22 15.36 25.38
CA SER A 18 41.15 14.50 25.86
C SER A 18 39.99 14.57 24.87
N VAL A 19 39.95 13.62 23.93
CA VAL A 19 38.83 13.46 23.00
C VAL A 19 37.61 13.04 23.81
N ALA A 20 36.80 14.03 24.21
CA ALA A 20 35.54 13.77 24.89
C ALA A 20 34.67 12.91 23.97
N PRO A 21 34.09 11.79 24.46
CA PRO A 21 33.21 10.98 23.65
C PRO A 21 31.99 11.82 23.29
N VAL A 22 31.85 12.16 22.01
CA VAL A 22 30.63 12.80 21.50
C VAL A 22 29.47 11.85 21.81
N PRO A 23 28.47 12.27 22.61
CA PRO A 23 27.35 11.39 22.92
C PRO A 23 26.64 11.06 21.62
N ALA A 24 26.63 9.77 21.25
CA ALA A 24 25.89 9.32 20.09
C ALA A 24 24.40 9.62 20.35
N SER A 25 23.85 10.59 19.60
CA SER A 25 22.46 10.99 19.72
C SER A 25 21.57 9.77 19.48
N ALA A 26 21.01 9.22 20.56
CA ALA A 26 20.03 8.16 20.48
C ALA A 26 18.84 8.71 19.69
N SER A 27 18.63 8.19 18.48
CA SER A 27 17.49 8.58 17.66
C SER A 27 16.23 8.35 18.46
N ALA A 28 15.48 9.41 18.76
CA ALA A 28 14.15 9.27 19.33
C ALA A 28 13.34 8.38 18.39
N GLN A 29 12.87 7.23 18.89
CA GLN A 29 12.09 6.29 18.10
C GLN A 29 10.63 6.73 18.15
N ALA A 30 9.93 6.68 17.00
CA ALA A 30 8.57 7.17 16.90
C ALA A 30 7.63 6.46 17.90
N SER A 31 6.77 7.23 18.57
CA SER A 31 5.75 6.69 19.48
C SER A 31 4.63 6.05 18.66
N VAL A 32 3.94 5.05 19.21
CA VAL A 32 2.78 4.40 18.56
C VAL A 32 1.65 4.23 19.56
N THR A 33 0.49 4.80 19.25
CA THR A 33 -0.72 4.75 20.08
C THR A 33 -1.89 4.22 19.28
N VAL A 34 -2.63 3.24 19.80
CA VAL A 34 -3.90 2.78 19.20
C VAL A 34 -4.97 3.84 19.44
N VAL A 35 -5.51 4.42 18.36
CA VAL A 35 -6.53 5.50 18.41
C VAL A 35 -7.92 5.04 17.99
N ALA A 36 -8.04 3.89 17.32
CA ALA A 36 -9.31 3.19 17.11
C ALA A 36 -9.08 1.68 17.03
N SER A 37 -10.06 0.85 17.42
CA SER A 37 -9.94 -0.61 17.41
C SER A 37 -11.28 -1.29 17.12
N LYS A 38 -11.23 -2.60 16.83
CA LYS A 38 -12.37 -3.44 16.41
C LYS A 38 -12.93 -3.08 15.03
N LEU A 39 -12.07 -2.61 14.12
CA LEU A 39 -12.44 -2.34 12.73
C LEU A 39 -12.56 -3.63 11.92
N ASP A 40 -13.47 -3.61 10.94
CA ASP A 40 -13.82 -4.73 10.07
C ASP A 40 -12.95 -4.77 8.81
N GLY A 41 -11.67 -5.06 9.05
CA GLY A 41 -10.64 -5.17 8.02
C GLY A 41 -10.27 -3.80 7.41
N PRO A 42 -9.64 -2.88 8.18
CA PRO A 42 -9.27 -1.57 7.67
C PRO A 42 -8.21 -1.65 6.58
N ARG A 43 -8.32 -0.77 5.59
CA ARG A 43 -7.46 -0.68 4.39
C ARG A 43 -6.89 0.73 4.25
N GLY A 44 -7.08 1.40 3.12
CA GLY A 44 -6.75 2.81 2.94
C GLY A 44 -7.59 3.73 3.84
N LEU A 45 -7.03 4.91 4.09
CA LEU A 45 -7.54 5.92 5.01
C LEU A 45 -7.01 7.30 4.60
N THR A 46 -7.79 8.35 4.86
CA THR A 46 -7.44 9.73 4.48
C THR A 46 -8.00 10.75 5.44
N PHE A 47 -7.45 11.97 5.45
CA PHE A 47 -8.08 13.10 6.13
C PHE A 47 -9.11 13.78 5.20
N GLY A 48 -10.31 13.97 5.73
CA GLY A 48 -11.40 14.63 5.02
C GLY A 48 -11.27 16.17 5.01
N PRO A 49 -12.09 16.86 4.20
CA PRO A 49 -12.10 18.33 4.14
C PRO A 49 -12.54 19.01 5.44
N ASP A 50 -13.04 18.24 6.41
CA ASP A 50 -13.40 18.68 7.77
C ASP A 50 -12.33 18.33 8.83
N GLY A 51 -11.16 17.84 8.40
CA GLY A 51 -10.04 17.49 9.28
C GLY A 51 -10.17 16.15 10.02
N ALA A 52 -11.27 15.42 9.84
CA ALA A 52 -11.43 14.09 10.44
C ALA A 52 -10.77 12.99 9.61
N LEU A 53 -10.38 11.88 10.25
CA LEU A 53 -9.81 10.73 9.55
C LEU A 53 -10.93 9.78 9.09
N TYR A 54 -10.98 9.50 7.80
CA TYR A 54 -11.89 8.52 7.18
C TYR A 54 -11.13 7.24 6.86
N VAL A 55 -11.77 6.08 7.09
CA VAL A 55 -11.17 4.75 6.94
C VAL A 55 -12.09 3.86 6.11
N ALA A 56 -11.54 3.21 5.09
CA ALA A 56 -12.22 2.14 4.37
C ALA A 56 -12.08 0.81 5.13
N GLU A 57 -13.21 0.17 5.43
CA GLU A 57 -13.27 -1.15 6.07
C GLU A 57 -13.84 -2.17 5.09
N SER A 58 -13.05 -3.19 4.76
CA SER A 58 -13.33 -4.15 3.68
C SER A 58 -14.53 -5.04 3.96
N GLY A 59 -14.97 -5.12 5.22
CA GLY A 59 -15.98 -6.08 5.66
C GLY A 59 -15.46 -7.51 5.65
N SER A 60 -16.39 -8.45 5.55
CA SER A 60 -16.18 -9.88 5.81
C SER A 60 -16.82 -10.82 4.78
N GLY A 61 -17.30 -10.30 3.65
CA GLY A 61 -18.24 -11.02 2.78
C GLY A 61 -19.64 -11.07 3.40
N GLY A 62 -20.36 -12.18 3.25
CA GLY A 62 -21.66 -12.36 3.89
C GLY A 62 -22.43 -13.61 3.48
N LYS A 63 -23.77 -13.50 3.40
CA LYS A 63 -24.70 -14.62 3.13
C LYS A 63 -25.68 -14.36 1.98
N ILE A 64 -25.49 -13.29 1.20
CA ILE A 64 -26.44 -12.86 0.14
C ILE A 64 -26.41 -13.82 -1.05
N LYS A 65 -25.21 -14.16 -1.52
CA LYS A 65 -24.99 -15.20 -2.54
C LYS A 65 -23.54 -15.65 -2.46
N CYS A 66 -23.29 -16.93 -2.70
CA CYS A 66 -21.92 -17.48 -2.75
C CYS A 66 -21.60 -18.01 -4.15
N ALA A 67 -20.31 -18.01 -4.47
CA ALA A 67 -19.75 -18.55 -5.70
C ALA A 67 -18.52 -19.41 -5.36
N THR A 68 -18.42 -20.58 -5.98
CA THR A 68 -17.18 -21.37 -5.94
C THR A 68 -16.18 -20.76 -6.91
N VAL A 69 -15.01 -20.44 -6.38
CA VAL A 69 -13.79 -20.14 -7.13
C VAL A 69 -13.08 -21.49 -7.36
N PRO A 70 -12.72 -21.85 -8.60
CA PRO A 70 -11.95 -23.07 -8.86
C PRO A 70 -10.62 -23.08 -8.09
N ALA A 71 -10.09 -24.26 -7.83
CA ALA A 71 -8.71 -24.39 -7.35
C ALA A 71 -7.72 -23.93 -8.43
N GLU A 72 -6.69 -23.19 -8.02
CA GLU A 72 -5.44 -23.13 -8.79
C GLU A 72 -4.74 -24.51 -8.73
N PRO A 73 -3.87 -24.86 -9.70
CA PRO A 73 -3.24 -26.17 -9.77
C PRO A 73 -2.49 -26.57 -8.48
N GLY A 74 -3.01 -27.57 -7.76
CA GLY A 74 -2.46 -28.06 -6.49
C GLY A 74 -3.06 -27.43 -5.23
N GLY A 75 -4.02 -26.51 -5.36
CA GLY A 75 -4.84 -26.00 -4.25
C GLY A 75 -6.21 -26.67 -4.13
N GLU A 76 -7.04 -26.15 -3.23
CA GLU A 76 -8.46 -26.52 -3.09
C GLU A 76 -9.39 -25.41 -3.61
N ALA A 77 -10.63 -25.77 -3.98
CA ALA A 77 -11.61 -24.82 -4.50
C ALA A 77 -12.26 -24.03 -3.36
N SER A 78 -12.12 -22.70 -3.36
CA SER A 78 -12.62 -21.83 -2.31
C SER A 78 -14.04 -21.30 -2.59
N LYS A 79 -14.69 -20.76 -1.55
CA LYS A 79 -16.08 -20.29 -1.60
C LYS A 79 -16.17 -18.83 -1.17
N VAL A 80 -16.27 -17.93 -2.15
CA VAL A 80 -16.46 -16.49 -1.91
C VAL A 80 -17.94 -16.18 -1.77
N CYS A 81 -18.32 -15.49 -0.70
CA CYS A 81 -19.70 -15.10 -0.41
C CYS A 81 -19.88 -13.58 -0.30
N LEU A 82 -20.87 -13.05 -1.02
CA LEU A 82 -21.28 -11.66 -1.02
C LEU A 82 -22.07 -11.30 0.25
N GLY A 83 -21.79 -10.13 0.79
CA GLY A 83 -22.57 -9.41 1.78
C GLY A 83 -22.56 -7.90 1.53
N LEU A 84 -23.26 -7.18 2.40
CA LEU A 84 -23.20 -5.72 2.49
C LEU A 84 -22.55 -5.36 3.85
N THR A 85 -21.32 -5.81 4.05
CA THR A 85 -20.55 -5.67 5.31
C THR A 85 -19.39 -4.69 5.20
N GLY A 86 -19.12 -4.17 4.00
CA GLY A 86 -18.18 -3.07 3.82
C GLY A 86 -18.77 -1.76 4.34
N LYS A 87 -17.92 -0.86 4.82
CA LYS A 87 -18.33 0.43 5.37
C LYS A 87 -17.19 1.45 5.29
N ILE A 88 -17.54 2.74 5.41
CA ILE A 88 -16.59 3.81 5.68
C ILE A 88 -16.85 4.33 7.09
N SER A 89 -15.82 4.35 7.92
CA SER A 89 -15.87 4.96 9.25
C SER A 89 -15.11 6.28 9.28
N LYS A 90 -15.52 7.16 10.19
CA LYS A 90 -14.92 8.47 10.51
C LYS A 90 -14.45 8.46 11.96
N LEU A 91 -13.19 8.80 12.18
CA LEU A 91 -12.59 9.07 13.49
C LEU A 91 -12.42 10.59 13.64
N ALA A 92 -13.17 11.18 14.56
CA ALA A 92 -13.07 12.58 14.96
C ALA A 92 -13.14 12.66 16.49
N ASP A 93 -12.38 13.55 17.11
CA ASP A 93 -12.40 13.80 18.56
C ASP A 93 -12.24 12.52 19.42
N GLY A 94 -11.41 11.58 18.96
CA GLY A 94 -11.20 10.26 19.59
C GLY A 94 -12.36 9.26 19.42
N LYS A 95 -13.44 9.64 18.73
CA LYS A 95 -14.64 8.83 18.52
C LYS A 95 -14.72 8.26 17.11
N LEU A 96 -14.69 6.94 16.98
CA LEU A 96 -14.98 6.24 15.73
C LEU A 96 -16.49 6.14 15.51
N THR A 97 -16.96 6.44 14.29
CA THR A 97 -18.36 6.36 13.88
C THR A 97 -18.50 5.86 12.44
N THR A 98 -19.48 5.01 12.15
CA THR A 98 -19.77 4.60 10.76
C THR A 98 -20.54 5.71 10.04
N VAL A 99 -20.02 6.18 8.90
CA VAL A 99 -20.63 7.28 8.12
C VAL A 99 -21.26 6.79 6.82
N ILE A 100 -20.68 5.77 6.18
CA ILE A 100 -21.29 5.03 5.07
C ILE A 100 -21.33 3.56 5.47
N LYS A 101 -22.47 2.89 5.26
CA LYS A 101 -22.70 1.49 5.61
C LYS A 101 -23.24 0.71 4.41
N ASP A 102 -23.44 -0.59 4.62
CA ASP A 102 -24.05 -1.51 3.65
C ASP A 102 -23.35 -1.54 2.28
N LEU A 103 -22.03 -1.30 2.24
CA LEU A 103 -21.24 -1.37 1.00
C LEU A 103 -20.93 -2.84 0.64
N PRO A 104 -20.83 -3.14 -0.67
CA PRO A 104 -20.51 -4.48 -1.15
C PRO A 104 -19.20 -5.00 -0.56
N SER A 105 -19.23 -6.23 -0.04
CA SER A 105 -18.06 -7.00 0.36
C SER A 105 -18.25 -8.44 -0.07
N ALA A 106 -17.24 -9.06 -0.66
CA ALA A 106 -17.19 -10.48 -0.95
C ALA A 106 -16.08 -11.12 -0.12
N GLY A 107 -16.22 -12.36 0.34
CA GLY A 107 -15.16 -12.99 1.14
C GLY A 107 -15.52 -14.36 1.69
N SER A 108 -14.60 -14.94 2.44
CA SER A 108 -14.81 -16.14 3.25
C SER A 108 -14.17 -15.93 4.63
N ASP A 109 -14.67 -16.62 5.66
CA ASP A 109 -13.98 -16.80 6.94
C ASP A 109 -13.54 -15.52 7.69
N GLY A 110 -14.20 -14.39 7.41
CA GLY A 110 -13.88 -13.07 7.97
C GLY A 110 -12.85 -12.26 7.19
N LEU A 111 -12.39 -12.76 6.04
CA LEU A 111 -11.50 -12.08 5.09
C LEU A 111 -12.33 -11.48 3.95
N GLY A 112 -12.76 -10.23 4.09
CA GLY A 112 -13.52 -9.53 3.06
C GLY A 112 -12.65 -8.73 2.09
N THR A 113 -13.11 -8.66 0.84
CA THR A 113 -12.72 -7.70 -0.20
C THR A 113 -13.95 -6.84 -0.51
N GLY A 114 -13.83 -5.55 -0.26
CA GLY A 114 -14.91 -4.56 -0.31
C GLY A 114 -14.30 -3.17 -0.46
N PRO A 115 -14.75 -2.15 0.30
CA PRO A 115 -14.05 -0.87 0.40
C PRO A 115 -12.57 -1.06 0.71
N HIS A 116 -11.72 -0.60 -0.20
CA HIS A 116 -10.27 -0.77 -0.13
C HIS A 116 -9.51 0.53 0.12
N ASP A 117 -10.11 1.67 -0.18
CA ASP A 117 -9.56 2.98 0.15
C ASP A 117 -10.69 4.02 0.14
N VAL A 118 -10.41 5.23 0.60
CA VAL A 118 -11.33 6.37 0.56
C VAL A 118 -10.54 7.67 0.35
N ALA A 119 -10.81 8.36 -0.76
CA ALA A 119 -10.27 9.69 -1.02
C ALA A 119 -11.39 10.69 -1.31
N PHE A 120 -11.16 11.99 -1.09
CA PHE A 120 -12.14 13.04 -1.39
C PHE A 120 -11.86 13.72 -2.72
N ALA A 121 -12.87 13.78 -3.59
CA ALA A 121 -12.86 14.65 -4.75
C ALA A 121 -13.10 16.12 -4.35
N ALA A 122 -12.63 17.05 -5.19
CA ALA A 122 -12.79 18.50 -4.95
C ALA A 122 -14.25 18.98 -4.84
N ASP A 123 -15.24 18.17 -5.26
CA ASP A 123 -16.67 18.46 -5.08
C ASP A 123 -17.28 17.90 -3.78
N GLY A 124 -16.44 17.46 -2.83
CA GLY A 124 -16.81 16.90 -1.54
C GLY A 124 -17.16 15.41 -1.54
N SER A 125 -17.20 14.77 -2.72
CA SER A 125 -17.61 13.37 -2.83
C SER A 125 -16.49 12.41 -2.42
N MET A 126 -16.85 11.30 -1.76
CA MET A 126 -15.92 10.20 -1.52
C MET A 126 -15.73 9.38 -2.81
N LEU A 127 -14.50 8.99 -3.09
CA LEU A 127 -14.10 8.03 -4.11
C LEU A 127 -13.63 6.77 -3.39
N VAL A 128 -14.23 5.62 -3.70
CA VAL A 128 -14.05 4.36 -2.95
C VAL A 128 -13.84 3.21 -3.94
N PRO A 129 -12.62 2.69 -4.12
CA PRO A 129 -12.40 1.42 -4.82
C PRO A 129 -13.03 0.28 -4.03
N ILE A 130 -13.78 -0.57 -4.73
CA ILE A 130 -14.35 -1.81 -4.23
C ILE A 130 -13.60 -2.97 -4.89
N GLY A 131 -12.89 -3.76 -4.08
CA GLY A 131 -12.16 -4.93 -4.54
C GLY A 131 -13.03 -6.05 -5.12
N LEU A 132 -12.39 -7.03 -5.77
CA LEU A 132 -13.00 -8.34 -6.06
C LEU A 132 -12.00 -9.49 -5.87
N GLY A 133 -10.82 -9.42 -6.50
CA GLY A 133 -9.91 -10.57 -6.55
C GLY A 133 -10.51 -11.72 -7.37
N GLY A 134 -10.72 -11.47 -8.67
CA GLY A 134 -11.20 -12.43 -9.63
C GLY A 134 -11.84 -11.83 -10.89
N ASP A 135 -12.33 -12.72 -11.76
CA ASP A 135 -12.79 -12.36 -13.10
C ASP A 135 -14.27 -11.92 -13.18
N GLY A 136 -14.68 -11.47 -14.37
CA GLY A 136 -16.07 -11.11 -14.66
C GLY A 136 -17.07 -12.27 -14.47
N LYS A 137 -16.63 -13.53 -14.56
CA LYS A 137 -17.48 -14.71 -14.31
C LYS A 137 -17.72 -14.89 -12.82
N LEU A 138 -16.72 -14.65 -11.96
CA LEU A 138 -16.90 -14.60 -10.50
C LEU A 138 -17.89 -13.50 -10.11
N ARG A 139 -17.72 -12.27 -10.64
CA ARG A 139 -18.67 -11.17 -10.40
C ARG A 139 -20.10 -11.52 -10.82
N ALA A 140 -20.27 -12.13 -12.01
CA ALA A 140 -21.56 -12.59 -12.48
C ALA A 140 -22.18 -13.70 -11.60
N LYS A 141 -21.37 -14.67 -11.12
CA LYS A 141 -21.83 -15.70 -10.18
C LYS A 141 -22.36 -15.08 -8.87
N LEU A 142 -21.72 -14.04 -8.34
CA LEU A 142 -22.18 -13.31 -7.13
C LEU A 142 -23.48 -12.51 -7.36
N GLY A 143 -23.89 -12.29 -8.61
CA GLY A 143 -25.22 -11.80 -8.99
C GLY A 143 -25.42 -10.28 -8.88
N PRO A 144 -26.65 -9.76 -9.07
CA PRO A 144 -26.89 -8.33 -9.28
C PRO A 144 -26.42 -7.41 -8.15
N LYS A 145 -26.44 -7.87 -6.89
CA LYS A 145 -25.93 -7.11 -5.74
C LYS A 145 -24.38 -7.06 -5.67
N GLY A 146 -23.68 -7.94 -6.39
CA GLY A 146 -22.22 -7.96 -6.51
C GLY A 146 -21.69 -7.17 -7.73
N ARG A 147 -22.56 -6.53 -8.53
CA ARG A 147 -22.16 -5.83 -9.77
C ARG A 147 -21.14 -4.70 -9.59
N THR A 148 -21.01 -4.20 -8.36
CA THR A 148 -20.13 -3.10 -7.95
C THR A 148 -18.78 -3.55 -7.39
N LEU A 149 -18.53 -4.86 -7.26
CA LEU A 149 -17.19 -5.40 -6.98
C LEU A 149 -16.28 -5.19 -8.20
N GLY A 150 -15.01 -4.86 -8.00
CA GLY A 150 -14.09 -4.50 -9.09
C GLY A 150 -14.43 -3.17 -9.76
N THR A 151 -14.91 -2.18 -8.99
CA THR A 151 -15.29 -0.84 -9.49
C THR A 151 -14.82 0.28 -8.58
N LEU A 152 -14.64 1.48 -9.13
CA LEU A 152 -14.54 2.72 -8.36
C LEU A 152 -15.95 3.27 -8.16
N LEU A 153 -16.38 3.42 -6.90
CA LEU A 153 -17.61 4.14 -6.56
C LEU A 153 -17.32 5.62 -6.33
N LYS A 154 -18.26 6.48 -6.74
CA LYS A 154 -18.39 7.86 -6.25
C LYS A 154 -19.60 7.91 -5.31
N ILE A 155 -19.40 8.40 -4.09
CA ILE A 155 -20.43 8.53 -3.07
C ILE A 155 -20.58 10.01 -2.72
N LYS A 156 -21.80 10.54 -2.85
CA LYS A 156 -22.14 11.93 -2.51
C LYS A 156 -23.49 11.97 -1.82
N ASP A 157 -23.61 12.76 -0.76
CA ASP A 157 -24.88 12.96 -0.03
C ASP A 157 -25.56 11.63 0.37
N GLY A 158 -24.75 10.67 0.84
CA GLY A 158 -25.14 9.29 1.18
C GLY A 158 -25.44 8.36 -0.02
N THR A 159 -25.56 8.89 -1.23
CA THR A 159 -25.89 8.13 -2.44
C THR A 159 -24.62 7.61 -3.12
N SER A 160 -24.55 6.30 -3.34
CA SER A 160 -23.42 5.65 -4.05
C SER A 160 -23.75 5.39 -5.52
N SER A 161 -22.75 5.60 -6.38
CA SER A 161 -22.82 5.40 -7.84
C SER A 161 -21.52 4.77 -8.34
N VAL A 162 -21.57 4.01 -9.43
CA VAL A 162 -20.34 3.54 -10.10
C VAL A 162 -19.76 4.70 -10.90
N MET A 163 -18.52 5.09 -10.57
CA MET A 163 -17.77 6.07 -11.34
C MET A 163 -16.99 5.39 -12.47
N GLY A 164 -16.40 4.22 -12.23
CA GLY A 164 -15.70 3.47 -13.27
C GLY A 164 -15.69 1.97 -12.98
N ASP A 165 -15.91 1.14 -14.00
CA ASP A 165 -15.86 -0.33 -13.88
C ASP A 165 -14.47 -0.82 -14.34
N LEU A 166 -13.61 -1.10 -13.37
CA LEU A 166 -12.21 -1.47 -13.60
C LEU A 166 -12.12 -2.91 -14.10
N LEU A 167 -12.91 -3.84 -13.53
CA LEU A 167 -13.00 -5.20 -14.03
C LEU A 167 -13.53 -5.27 -15.47
N ALA A 168 -14.47 -4.40 -15.86
CA ALA A 168 -14.90 -4.33 -17.26
C ALA A 168 -13.85 -3.72 -18.19
N PHE A 169 -12.94 -2.86 -17.68
CA PHE A 169 -11.77 -2.43 -18.43
C PHE A 169 -10.78 -3.59 -18.59
N GLU A 170 -10.48 -4.31 -17.51
CA GLU A 170 -9.56 -5.45 -17.50
C GLU A 170 -10.02 -6.57 -18.45
N VAL A 171 -11.24 -7.11 -18.23
CA VAL A 171 -11.88 -8.14 -19.09
C VAL A 171 -11.83 -7.80 -20.59
N LYS A 172 -11.87 -6.51 -20.94
CA LYS A 172 -11.84 -6.05 -22.33
C LYS A 172 -10.43 -5.88 -22.90
N HIS A 173 -9.45 -5.44 -22.10
CA HIS A 173 -8.16 -5.01 -22.60
C HIS A 173 -7.00 -5.90 -22.19
N ASN A 174 -7.01 -6.47 -20.99
CA ASN A 174 -5.90 -7.10 -20.27
C ASN A 174 -4.52 -6.51 -20.62
N PRO A 175 -4.05 -5.48 -19.88
CA PRO A 175 -2.79 -4.79 -20.12
C PRO A 175 -1.54 -5.68 -19.96
N ASP A 176 -1.55 -6.63 -19.02
CA ASP A 176 -0.35 -7.39 -18.63
C ASP A 176 -0.20 -8.78 -19.31
N LYS A 177 -1.19 -9.27 -20.08
CA LYS A 177 -1.30 -10.57 -20.81
C LYS A 177 -0.10 -11.12 -21.57
N LYS A 178 0.97 -10.35 -21.73
CA LYS A 178 2.26 -10.81 -22.26
C LYS A 178 3.10 -11.50 -21.19
N ASP A 179 2.78 -11.28 -19.91
CA ASP A 179 3.52 -11.80 -18.77
C ASP A 179 3.08 -13.21 -18.39
N LYS A 180 4.05 -14.02 -17.98
CA LYS A 180 3.82 -15.43 -17.67
C LYS A 180 3.10 -15.57 -16.34
N GLY A 181 1.83 -15.99 -16.41
CA GLY A 181 0.95 -16.08 -15.24
C GLY A 181 0.00 -14.89 -15.08
N SER A 182 -0.07 -13.98 -16.06
CA SER A 182 -1.20 -13.06 -16.18
C SER A 182 -2.52 -13.83 -16.38
N THR A 183 -3.56 -13.36 -15.71
CA THR A 183 -4.95 -13.80 -15.85
C THR A 183 -5.85 -12.56 -15.86
N ILE A 184 -7.15 -12.74 -16.09
CA ILE A 184 -8.13 -11.65 -15.96
C ILE A 184 -8.55 -11.57 -14.49
N ASP A 185 -7.89 -10.70 -13.72
CA ASP A 185 -8.22 -10.36 -12.33
C ASP A 185 -8.26 -8.84 -12.19
N SER A 186 -9.30 -8.31 -11.53
CA SER A 186 -9.34 -6.91 -11.09
C SER A 186 -9.59 -6.87 -9.59
N TYR A 187 -8.66 -6.22 -8.90
CA TYR A 187 -8.68 -5.98 -7.47
C TYR A 187 -8.27 -4.53 -7.20
N PRO A 188 -9.18 -3.56 -7.39
CA PRO A 188 -8.92 -2.16 -7.08
C PRO A 188 -8.48 -1.98 -5.62
N PHE A 189 -7.40 -1.24 -5.40
CA PHE A 189 -6.76 -1.10 -4.10
C PHE A 189 -6.80 0.36 -3.60
N ALA A 190 -5.88 1.22 -4.03
CA ALA A 190 -5.79 2.60 -3.56
C ALA A 190 -6.26 3.60 -4.63
N VAL A 191 -6.69 4.79 -4.20
CA VAL A 191 -7.25 5.84 -5.06
C VAL A 191 -6.68 7.22 -4.73
N VAL A 192 -6.31 7.97 -5.77
CA VAL A 192 -5.91 9.37 -5.64
C VAL A 192 -6.71 10.24 -6.63
N PRO A 193 -7.38 11.31 -6.17
CA PRO A 193 -8.12 12.22 -7.05
C PRO A 193 -7.16 12.98 -7.97
N THR A 194 -7.61 13.31 -9.18
CA THR A 194 -6.83 14.10 -10.14
C THR A 194 -7.33 15.55 -10.19
N PRO A 195 -6.44 16.56 -10.39
CA PRO A 195 -6.86 17.97 -10.50
C PRO A 195 -7.84 18.26 -11.65
N GLN A 196 -7.86 17.40 -12.68
CA GLN A 196 -8.77 17.52 -13.83
C GLN A 196 -10.16 16.90 -13.57
N GLY A 197 -10.39 16.35 -12.37
CA GLY A 197 -11.60 15.61 -12.02
C GLY A 197 -11.56 14.15 -12.47
N GLY A 198 -11.96 13.26 -11.55
CA GLY A 198 -11.69 11.83 -11.66
C GLY A 198 -10.55 11.40 -10.73
N ALA A 199 -9.99 10.24 -10.99
CA ALA A 199 -8.95 9.65 -10.15
C ALA A 199 -7.96 8.79 -10.94
N LEU A 200 -6.80 8.54 -10.33
CA LEU A 200 -6.01 7.33 -10.59
C LEU A 200 -6.36 6.29 -9.52
N VAL A 201 -6.44 5.03 -9.93
CA VAL A 201 -6.70 3.87 -9.06
C VAL A 201 -5.65 2.81 -9.37
N THR A 202 -5.05 2.21 -8.35
CA THR A 202 -4.21 1.02 -8.51
C THR A 202 -5.06 -0.24 -8.53
N ASP A 203 -4.74 -1.19 -9.40
CA ASP A 203 -5.34 -2.51 -9.42
C ASP A 203 -4.26 -3.57 -9.13
N VAL A 204 -4.38 -4.23 -7.98
CA VAL A 204 -3.41 -5.25 -7.53
C VAL A 204 -3.61 -6.61 -8.19
N GLY A 205 -4.73 -6.81 -8.92
CA GLY A 205 -4.98 -7.99 -9.75
C GLY A 205 -4.42 -7.82 -11.17
N ALA A 206 -4.70 -6.67 -11.80
CA ALA A 206 -4.31 -6.38 -13.19
C ALA A 206 -2.86 -5.86 -13.36
N ASN A 207 -2.09 -5.76 -12.27
CA ASN A 207 -0.74 -5.16 -12.22
C ASN A 207 -0.67 -3.76 -12.86
N ASP A 208 -1.67 -2.90 -12.66
CA ASP A 208 -1.75 -1.62 -13.37
C ASP A 208 -2.24 -0.43 -12.52
N VAL A 209 -2.16 0.76 -13.12
CA VAL A 209 -2.86 1.96 -12.67
C VAL A 209 -3.82 2.38 -13.76
N LEU A 210 -5.09 2.54 -13.39
CA LEU A 210 -6.16 3.01 -14.25
C LEU A 210 -6.52 4.46 -13.92
N GLN A 211 -6.67 5.28 -14.95
CA GLN A 211 -7.24 6.61 -14.86
C GLN A 211 -8.74 6.55 -15.18
N VAL A 212 -9.57 6.95 -14.22
CA VAL A 212 -11.03 7.13 -14.37
C VAL A 212 -11.29 8.63 -14.51
N SER A 213 -11.81 9.08 -15.65
CA SER A 213 -12.14 10.50 -15.86
C SER A 213 -13.33 10.96 -14.99
N ALA A 214 -13.52 12.27 -14.85
CA ALA A 214 -14.74 12.86 -14.25
C ALA A 214 -16.06 12.32 -14.85
N SER A 215 -16.04 11.94 -16.13
CA SER A 215 -17.16 11.32 -16.87
C SER A 215 -17.21 9.78 -16.79
N GLY A 216 -16.36 9.16 -15.97
CA GLY A 216 -16.34 7.72 -15.72
C GLY A 216 -15.65 6.85 -16.77
N LYS A 217 -14.98 7.44 -17.76
CA LYS A 217 -14.22 6.68 -18.76
C LYS A 217 -12.93 6.16 -18.12
N VAL A 218 -12.81 4.83 -18.05
CA VAL A 218 -11.62 4.13 -17.58
C VAL A 218 -10.58 4.02 -18.72
N THR A 219 -9.31 4.29 -18.42
CA THR A 219 -8.18 4.16 -19.36
C THR A 219 -6.89 3.77 -18.63
N LEU A 220 -6.00 3.03 -19.30
CA LEU A 220 -4.68 2.69 -18.76
C LEU A 220 -3.79 3.93 -18.57
N ARG A 221 -3.29 4.13 -17.33
CA ARG A 221 -2.26 5.13 -17.01
C ARG A 221 -0.86 4.52 -17.13
N ALA A 222 -0.62 3.37 -16.51
CA ALA A 222 0.65 2.62 -16.56
C ALA A 222 0.41 1.14 -16.20
N VAL A 223 1.22 0.22 -16.75
CA VAL A 223 1.23 -1.22 -16.43
C VAL A 223 2.60 -1.63 -15.87
N PHE A 224 2.61 -2.54 -14.90
CA PHE A 224 3.78 -2.91 -14.10
C PHE A 224 4.16 -4.37 -14.34
N HIS A 225 4.91 -4.60 -15.42
CA HIS A 225 5.21 -5.95 -15.92
C HIS A 225 6.03 -6.83 -14.96
N ALA A 226 5.72 -8.13 -14.99
CA ALA A 226 6.36 -9.17 -14.21
C ALA A 226 7.87 -9.27 -14.48
N ARG A 227 8.67 -9.48 -13.42
CA ARG A 227 10.14 -9.52 -13.50
C ARG A 227 10.70 -10.91 -13.27
N LYS A 228 11.77 -11.28 -13.99
CA LYS A 228 12.50 -12.53 -13.76
C LYS A 228 13.51 -12.39 -12.61
N VAL A 229 13.19 -12.93 -11.45
CA VAL A 229 14.08 -12.97 -10.26
C VAL A 229 14.68 -14.36 -10.07
N ALA A 230 15.66 -14.50 -9.18
CA ALA A 230 16.23 -15.81 -8.83
C ALA A 230 15.16 -16.71 -8.18
N ALA A 231 15.16 -18.00 -8.52
CA ALA A 231 14.31 -18.98 -7.86
C ALA A 231 14.76 -19.21 -6.40
N PRO A 232 13.87 -19.14 -5.39
CA PRO A 232 14.20 -19.51 -4.03
C PRO A 232 14.42 -21.03 -3.93
N ALA A 233 15.35 -21.45 -3.06
CA ALA A 233 15.76 -22.85 -2.93
C ALA A 233 14.59 -23.82 -2.61
N MET A 234 13.53 -23.33 -1.97
CA MET A 234 12.31 -24.09 -1.66
C MET A 234 11.63 -24.72 -2.89
N LEU A 235 11.78 -24.13 -4.08
CA LEU A 235 11.21 -24.67 -5.32
C LEU A 235 12.02 -25.84 -5.91
N LYS A 236 13.18 -26.19 -5.32
CA LYS A 236 14.07 -27.30 -5.76
C LYS A 236 14.48 -27.26 -7.24
N LEU A 237 14.44 -26.07 -7.85
CA LEU A 237 14.86 -25.83 -9.24
C LEU A 237 16.41 -25.82 -9.35
N PRO A 238 16.97 -26.06 -10.55
CA PRO A 238 18.41 -25.97 -10.79
C PRO A 238 19.04 -24.65 -10.33
N LYS A 239 20.29 -24.70 -9.86
CA LYS A 239 21.03 -23.52 -9.40
C LYS A 239 21.14 -22.49 -10.54
N GLY A 240 20.62 -21.28 -10.30
CA GLY A 240 20.60 -20.19 -11.28
C GLY A 240 19.29 -20.09 -12.09
N SER A 241 18.32 -21.00 -11.90
CA SER A 241 16.97 -20.83 -12.44
C SER A 241 16.33 -19.50 -12.01
N LYS A 242 15.52 -18.93 -12.90
CA LYS A 242 14.76 -17.70 -12.65
C LYS A 242 13.26 -17.94 -12.82
N VAL A 243 12.48 -17.36 -11.91
CA VAL A 243 11.01 -17.42 -11.91
C VAL A 243 10.43 -16.04 -12.22
N PRO A 244 9.21 -15.93 -12.79
CA PRO A 244 8.48 -14.68 -12.80
C PRO A 244 8.14 -14.26 -11.36
N MET A 245 8.02 -12.95 -11.15
CA MET A 245 7.59 -12.31 -9.92
C MET A 245 6.73 -11.11 -10.31
N GLN A 246 5.52 -11.04 -9.77
CA GLN A 246 4.61 -9.93 -10.07
C GLN A 246 5.14 -8.62 -9.48
N SER A 247 4.83 -7.51 -10.15
CA SER A 247 5.29 -6.15 -9.84
C SER A 247 4.11 -5.31 -9.34
N VAL A 248 3.44 -5.80 -8.30
CA VAL A 248 2.08 -5.42 -7.89
C VAL A 248 2.05 -3.96 -7.41
N PRO A 249 1.23 -3.07 -8.01
CA PRO A 249 1.09 -1.68 -7.57
C PRO A 249 0.06 -1.57 -6.43
N MET A 250 0.50 -1.28 -5.20
CA MET A 250 -0.39 -1.15 -4.04
C MET A 250 -0.83 0.31 -3.79
N GLY A 251 -0.34 0.99 -2.76
CA GLY A 251 -0.72 2.36 -2.43
C GLY A 251 -0.25 3.40 -3.46
N ILE A 252 -0.99 4.51 -3.57
CA ILE A 252 -0.72 5.61 -4.51
C ILE A 252 -1.00 6.97 -3.86
N ALA A 253 -0.05 7.91 -4.00
CA ALA A 253 -0.21 9.29 -3.53
C ALA A 253 0.18 10.32 -4.59
N ALA A 254 -0.39 11.52 -4.50
CA ALA A 254 0.08 12.68 -5.25
C ALA A 254 1.26 13.32 -4.50
N ALA A 255 2.29 13.75 -5.24
CA ALA A 255 3.43 14.49 -4.73
C ALA A 255 3.23 16.01 -4.92
N PRO A 256 3.93 16.87 -4.15
CA PRO A 256 3.84 18.33 -4.31
C PRO A 256 4.24 18.85 -5.70
N ASP A 257 4.97 18.07 -6.50
CA ASP A 257 5.36 18.40 -7.88
C ASP A 257 4.27 18.07 -8.93
N GLY A 258 3.10 17.58 -8.51
CA GLY A 258 2.00 17.18 -9.38
C GLY A 258 2.19 15.81 -10.07
N SER A 259 3.27 15.09 -9.78
CA SER A 259 3.41 13.67 -10.15
C SER A 259 2.77 12.76 -9.11
N TYR A 260 2.62 11.48 -9.43
CA TYR A 260 2.07 10.48 -8.50
C TYR A 260 3.11 9.42 -8.17
N TYR A 261 3.13 8.93 -6.94
CA TYR A 261 4.05 7.91 -6.46
C TYR A 261 3.27 6.62 -6.16
N VAL A 262 3.83 5.47 -6.51
CA VAL A 262 3.17 4.15 -6.35
C VAL A 262 4.10 3.16 -5.64
N ALA A 263 3.59 2.49 -4.61
CA ALA A 263 4.27 1.42 -3.90
C ALA A 263 4.28 0.11 -4.73
N GLU A 264 5.44 -0.54 -4.88
CA GLU A 264 5.53 -1.89 -5.44
C GLU A 264 5.54 -2.93 -4.31
N HIS A 265 4.54 -3.79 -4.27
CA HIS A 265 4.63 -5.05 -3.52
C HIS A 265 5.24 -6.11 -4.44
N ALA A 266 6.39 -6.67 -4.06
CA ALA A 266 6.93 -7.82 -4.78
C ALA A 266 5.97 -9.00 -4.61
N GLY A 267 5.50 -9.58 -5.72
CA GLY A 267 4.83 -10.88 -5.67
C GLY A 267 5.78 -11.98 -5.17
N PHE A 268 5.25 -13.18 -4.93
CA PHE A 268 6.11 -14.35 -4.70
C PHE A 268 7.15 -14.47 -5.82
N PRO A 269 8.45 -14.69 -5.53
CA PRO A 269 9.03 -15.18 -4.27
C PRO A 269 9.51 -14.11 -3.26
N GLN A 270 9.12 -12.83 -3.38
CA GLN A 270 9.51 -11.74 -2.47
C GLN A 270 11.01 -11.69 -2.09
N PRO A 271 11.97 -11.66 -3.05
CA PRO A 271 13.38 -11.49 -2.72
C PRO A 271 13.66 -10.12 -2.09
N ASP A 272 14.65 -10.06 -1.19
CA ASP A 272 15.08 -8.81 -0.54
C ASP A 272 15.52 -7.74 -1.56
N GLY A 273 15.19 -6.49 -1.28
CA GLY A 273 15.66 -5.31 -2.01
C GLY A 273 15.12 -5.09 -3.44
N VAL A 274 14.33 -6.01 -4.00
CA VAL A 274 13.87 -5.91 -5.40
C VAL A 274 12.71 -4.94 -5.62
N ALA A 275 11.92 -4.66 -4.58
CA ALA A 275 10.77 -3.77 -4.64
C ALA A 275 11.17 -2.30 -4.65
N ARG A 276 10.26 -1.49 -5.19
CA ARG A 276 10.48 -0.10 -5.58
C ARG A 276 9.36 0.82 -5.08
N VAL A 277 9.63 2.12 -5.14
CA VAL A 277 8.57 3.13 -5.30
C VAL A 277 8.74 3.72 -6.69
N PHE A 278 7.65 3.81 -7.45
CA PHE A 278 7.62 4.43 -8.76
C PHE A 278 7.16 5.89 -8.69
N ARG A 279 7.55 6.70 -9.67
CA ARG A 279 7.00 8.02 -9.99
C ARG A 279 6.29 7.99 -11.35
N LEU A 280 5.16 8.68 -11.45
CA LEU A 280 4.23 8.70 -12.60
C LEU A 280 3.89 10.13 -13.04
N ALA A 281 4.88 10.87 -13.55
CA ALA A 281 4.62 12.17 -14.20
C ALA A 281 3.78 12.02 -15.49
N GLY A 282 3.96 10.92 -16.23
CA GLY A 282 3.21 10.60 -17.46
C GLY A 282 2.70 9.16 -17.49
N LYS A 283 2.55 8.60 -18.69
CA LYS A 283 2.18 7.18 -18.91
C LYS A 283 3.32 6.17 -18.62
N LYS A 284 4.49 6.65 -18.23
CA LYS A 284 5.68 5.86 -17.95
C LYS A 284 5.91 5.85 -16.43
N ALA A 285 6.02 4.66 -15.86
CA ALA A 285 6.51 4.47 -14.50
C ALA A 285 8.04 4.54 -14.49
N GLU A 286 8.59 5.41 -13.64
CA GLU A 286 10.03 5.55 -13.43
C GLU A 286 10.37 5.17 -11.98
N THR A 287 11.51 4.52 -11.74
CA THR A 287 11.87 4.07 -10.39
C THR A 287 12.44 5.23 -9.57
N ALA A 288 11.70 5.71 -8.58
CA ALA A 288 12.12 6.77 -7.66
C ALA A 288 12.93 6.21 -6.48
N VAL A 289 12.49 5.09 -5.89
CA VAL A 289 13.17 4.44 -4.75
C VAL A 289 13.34 2.94 -5.01
N LYS A 290 14.37 2.34 -4.42
CA LYS A 290 14.76 0.92 -4.55
C LYS A 290 15.10 0.35 -3.17
N GLY A 291 15.36 -0.96 -3.08
CA GLY A 291 15.90 -1.57 -1.88
C GLY A 291 14.86 -1.85 -0.79
N PHE A 292 13.59 -2.02 -1.18
CA PHE A 292 12.55 -2.61 -0.35
C PHE A 292 12.35 -4.08 -0.74
N THR A 293 11.84 -4.88 0.17
CA THR A 293 11.39 -6.26 -0.10
C THR A 293 9.93 -6.24 -0.55
N THR A 294 9.10 -5.42 0.10
CA THR A 294 7.78 -5.00 -0.35
C THR A 294 7.56 -3.54 0.02
N ALA A 295 6.80 -2.78 -0.77
CA ALA A 295 6.16 -1.55 -0.36
C ALA A 295 4.64 -1.75 -0.39
N VAL A 296 3.95 -1.24 0.62
CA VAL A 296 2.49 -1.33 0.79
C VAL A 296 1.86 -0.01 0.40
N ASP A 297 2.38 1.11 0.91
CA ASP A 297 1.80 2.43 0.71
C ASP A 297 2.85 3.55 0.74
N VAL A 298 2.49 4.72 0.22
CA VAL A 298 3.32 5.92 0.11
C VAL A 298 2.53 7.18 0.39
N ALA A 299 3.16 8.15 1.05
CA ALA A 299 2.56 9.45 1.36
C ALA A 299 3.64 10.53 1.38
N PHE A 300 3.25 11.79 1.50
CA PHE A 300 4.18 12.92 1.66
C PHE A 300 3.90 13.65 2.97
N ASP A 301 4.95 14.06 3.68
CA ASP A 301 4.81 14.90 4.86
C ASP A 301 4.67 16.39 4.50
N GLY A 302 4.41 17.23 5.50
CA GLY A 302 4.26 18.69 5.31
C GLY A 302 5.53 19.41 4.81
N SER A 303 6.68 18.73 4.74
CA SER A 303 7.92 19.23 4.11
C SER A 303 8.14 18.67 2.71
N GLY A 304 7.20 17.89 2.17
CA GLY A 304 7.32 17.22 0.87
C GLY A 304 8.28 16.03 0.85
N ARG A 305 8.67 15.49 2.02
CA ARG A 305 9.50 14.28 2.10
C ARG A 305 8.62 13.05 1.89
N LEU A 306 9.13 12.05 1.16
CA LEU A 306 8.39 10.83 0.87
C LEU A 306 8.42 9.90 2.09
N LEU A 307 7.25 9.49 2.54
CA LEU A 307 7.05 8.40 3.48
C LEU A 307 6.72 7.11 2.73
N VAL A 308 7.26 5.98 3.18
CA VAL A 308 7.00 4.65 2.63
C VAL A 308 6.64 3.68 3.75
N LEU A 309 5.45 3.10 3.66
CA LEU A 309 5.03 1.95 4.45
C LEU A 309 5.49 0.70 3.70
N GLY A 310 6.51 -0.01 4.20
CA GLY A 310 7.13 -1.12 3.47
C GLY A 310 8.03 -1.99 4.34
N SER A 311 8.61 -3.04 3.77
CA SER A 311 9.54 -3.96 4.43
C SER A 311 10.92 -3.94 3.76
N VAL A 312 11.95 -4.26 4.53
CA VAL A 312 13.36 -4.31 4.11
C VAL A 312 14.00 -5.53 4.76
N GLY A 313 14.90 -6.22 4.06
CA GLY A 313 15.49 -7.47 4.55
C GLY A 313 14.68 -8.70 4.11
N PRO A 314 15.20 -9.91 4.35
CA PRO A 314 14.53 -11.16 3.96
C PRO A 314 13.18 -11.33 4.66
N VAL A 315 12.18 -11.86 3.93
CA VAL A 315 10.91 -12.28 4.52
C VAL A 315 11.16 -13.43 5.51
N PRO A 316 10.69 -13.36 6.77
CA PRO A 316 10.87 -14.44 7.75
C PRO A 316 10.13 -15.74 7.39
N SER A 317 10.43 -16.81 8.12
CA SER A 317 9.86 -18.15 7.91
C SER A 317 8.37 -18.29 8.24
N ASP A 318 7.72 -17.26 8.78
CA ASP A 318 6.26 -17.18 8.91
C ASP A 318 5.60 -16.55 7.67
N HIS A 319 6.38 -16.22 6.64
CA HIS A 319 5.95 -15.60 5.39
C HIS A 319 5.29 -14.22 5.55
N GLN A 320 5.50 -13.53 6.68
CA GLN A 320 4.97 -12.18 6.93
C GLN A 320 6.09 -11.12 6.83
N PRO A 321 6.16 -10.32 5.75
CA PRO A 321 7.13 -9.23 5.63
C PRO A 321 7.03 -8.29 6.84
N ARG A 322 8.17 -7.93 7.43
CA ARG A 322 8.23 -7.06 8.61
C ARG A 322 8.09 -5.59 8.19
N THR A 323 6.86 -5.23 7.81
CA THR A 323 6.51 -3.87 7.40
C THR A 323 6.75 -2.86 8.51
N SER A 324 7.29 -1.71 8.14
CA SER A 324 7.57 -0.55 8.98
C SER A 324 7.36 0.74 8.20
N LEU A 325 7.50 1.87 8.89
CA LEU A 325 7.45 3.22 8.33
C LEU A 325 8.87 3.76 8.11
N TYR A 326 9.13 4.26 6.90
CA TYR A 326 10.40 4.86 6.50
C TYR A 326 10.19 6.26 5.92
N ARG A 327 11.14 7.16 6.15
CA ARG A 327 11.24 8.46 5.46
C ARG A 327 12.37 8.40 4.45
N ILE A 328 12.12 8.92 3.25
CA ILE A 328 13.08 9.01 2.15
C ILE A 328 13.34 10.50 1.89
N GLU A 329 14.58 10.92 2.12
CA GLU A 329 15.05 12.28 1.83
C GLU A 329 15.34 12.43 0.31
N ALA A 330 15.48 13.67 -0.18
CA ALA A 330 15.63 13.95 -1.61
C ALA A 330 16.93 13.41 -2.26
N ASP A 331 17.96 13.11 -1.47
CA ASP A 331 19.19 12.43 -1.89
C ASP A 331 19.05 10.90 -1.96
N GLY A 332 17.87 10.37 -1.61
CA GLY A 332 17.58 8.93 -1.52
C GLY A 332 17.94 8.30 -0.17
N LYS A 333 18.42 9.07 0.82
CA LYS A 333 18.71 8.58 2.18
C LYS A 333 17.41 8.08 2.83
N ARG A 334 17.41 6.81 3.24
CA ARG A 334 16.32 6.19 3.98
C ARG A 334 16.56 6.25 5.48
N THR A 335 15.61 6.81 6.21
CA THR A 335 15.54 6.79 7.68
C THR A 335 14.44 5.82 8.10
N GLU A 336 14.74 4.89 8.99
CA GLU A 336 13.74 4.04 9.65
C GLU A 336 13.08 4.81 10.79
N LEU A 337 11.75 4.96 10.75
CA LEU A 337 11.00 5.74 11.76
C LEU A 337 10.41 4.82 12.84
N LEU A 338 10.01 3.61 12.47
CA LEU A 338 9.51 2.56 13.35
C LEU A 338 10.35 1.29 13.26
N LYS A 339 10.35 0.49 14.32
CA LYS A 339 11.03 -0.80 14.32
C LYS A 339 10.24 -1.83 13.47
N PRO A 340 10.89 -2.60 12.57
CA PRO A 340 10.25 -3.69 11.84
C PRO A 340 9.56 -4.68 12.79
N GLY A 341 8.28 -4.93 12.55
CA GLY A 341 7.45 -5.78 13.42
C GLY A 341 6.70 -5.04 14.55
N THR A 342 6.84 -3.72 14.69
CA THR A 342 5.91 -2.90 15.52
C THR A 342 4.49 -2.90 14.94
N LEU A 343 4.34 -3.12 13.63
CA LEU A 343 3.06 -3.23 12.94
C LEU A 343 2.77 -4.70 12.57
N THR A 344 1.50 -5.07 12.52
CA THR A 344 1.00 -6.41 12.19
C THR A 344 0.10 -6.32 10.97
N VAL A 345 0.68 -6.55 9.79
CA VAL A 345 0.00 -6.45 8.49
C VAL A 345 -0.76 -5.11 8.33
N PRO A 346 -0.05 -3.98 8.28
CA PRO A 346 -0.65 -2.70 7.96
C PRO A 346 -0.93 -2.58 6.45
N LEU A 347 -1.97 -1.85 6.06
CA LEU A 347 -2.47 -1.83 4.67
C LEU A 347 -2.66 -0.44 4.04
N GLY A 348 -2.40 0.64 4.78
CA GLY A 348 -2.39 2.01 4.26
C GLY A 348 -2.00 3.02 5.35
N MET A 349 -1.72 4.27 4.97
CA MET A 349 -1.42 5.37 5.89
C MET A 349 -1.90 6.74 5.41
N ALA A 350 -2.18 7.64 6.36
CA ALA A 350 -2.48 9.05 6.13
C ALA A 350 -1.57 9.93 7.01
N VAL A 351 -1.15 11.08 6.50
CA VAL A 351 -0.39 12.08 7.27
C VAL A 351 -1.34 13.19 7.72
N ALA A 352 -1.34 13.51 9.01
CA ALA A 352 -2.13 14.58 9.60
C ALA A 352 -1.43 15.94 9.47
N ALA A 353 -2.19 17.02 9.66
CA ALA A 353 -1.66 18.39 9.60
C ALA A 353 -0.63 18.72 10.69
N ASP A 354 -0.57 17.95 11.78
CA ASP A 354 0.45 18.04 12.84
C ASP A 354 1.74 17.25 12.50
N GLY A 355 1.79 16.59 11.34
CA GLY A 355 2.90 15.72 10.93
C GLY A 355 2.87 14.29 11.50
N SER A 356 1.89 13.95 12.34
CA SER A 356 1.70 12.57 12.81
C SER A 356 1.13 11.68 11.72
N VAL A 357 1.49 10.39 11.74
CA VAL A 357 1.13 9.43 10.69
C VAL A 357 0.14 8.42 11.25
N TYR A 358 -1.03 8.32 10.64
CA TYR A 358 -2.06 7.35 11.01
C TYR A 358 -1.94 6.14 10.07
N VAL A 359 -1.89 4.94 10.63
CA VAL A 359 -1.68 3.69 9.87
C VAL A 359 -2.79 2.70 10.20
N SER A 360 -3.40 2.11 9.17
CA SER A 360 -4.30 0.97 9.37
C SER A 360 -3.50 -0.28 9.69
N ASN A 361 -3.87 -1.00 10.74
CA ASN A 361 -3.11 -2.15 11.26
C ASN A 361 -4.05 -3.35 11.51
N LYS A 362 -3.48 -4.57 11.50
CA LYS A 362 -4.22 -5.85 11.55
C LYS A 362 -5.23 -5.99 10.40
N GLY A 363 -4.87 -5.42 9.24
CA GLY A 363 -5.81 -4.96 8.22
C GLY A 363 -6.70 -6.03 7.57
N PHE A 364 -6.29 -7.30 7.52
CA PHE A 364 -7.13 -8.37 6.96
C PHE A 364 -8.17 -8.95 7.93
N THR A 365 -8.15 -8.61 9.24
CA THR A 365 -8.95 -9.32 10.24
C THR A 365 -10.20 -8.54 10.67
N THR A 366 -11.37 -9.00 10.24
CA THR A 366 -12.69 -8.51 10.70
C THR A 366 -12.78 -8.48 12.24
N GLY A 367 -13.36 -7.43 12.82
CA GLY A 367 -13.51 -7.24 14.26
C GLY A 367 -12.21 -7.09 15.08
N LYS A 368 -11.02 -7.14 14.46
CA LYS A 368 -9.72 -6.99 15.15
C LYS A 368 -8.79 -5.94 14.54
N GLY A 369 -9.23 -5.28 13.45
CA GLY A 369 -8.50 -4.16 12.87
C GLY A 369 -8.39 -2.99 13.83
N GLU A 370 -7.35 -2.19 13.66
CA GLU A 370 -7.09 -1.00 14.48
C GLU A 370 -6.44 0.11 13.64
N ILE A 371 -6.59 1.35 14.10
CA ILE A 371 -5.82 2.48 13.60
C ILE A 371 -4.81 2.86 14.67
N VAL A 372 -3.55 2.99 14.29
CA VAL A 372 -2.50 3.53 15.15
C VAL A 372 -2.10 4.92 14.68
N ARG A 373 -1.90 5.85 15.61
CA ARG A 373 -1.21 7.12 15.37
C ARG A 373 0.26 6.93 15.73
N VAL A 374 1.12 7.42 14.85
CA VAL A 374 2.58 7.38 14.97
C VAL A 374 3.09 8.81 15.10
N GLU A 375 3.75 9.10 16.22
CA GLU A 375 4.39 10.40 16.45
C GLU A 375 5.81 10.36 15.91
N LEU A 376 6.07 11.07 14.82
CA LEU A 376 7.40 11.12 14.22
C LEU A 376 8.36 11.91 15.13
N PRO A 377 9.63 11.48 15.28
CA PRO A 377 10.65 12.29 15.91
C PRO A 377 10.91 13.57 15.09
N SER A 378 11.15 14.66 15.81
CA SER A 378 11.46 16.00 15.28
C SER A 378 12.70 16.01 14.37
#